data_AF-A0A966QND8-F1
#
_entry.id   AF-A0A966QND8-F1
#
_cell.length_a   1.000
_cell.length_b   1.000
_cell.length_c   1.000
_cell.angle_alpha   90.00
_cell.angle_beta   90.00
_cell.angle_gamma   90.00
#
_symmetry.space_group_name_H-M   'P 1'
#
loop_
_entity.id
_entity.type
_entity.pdbx_description
1 polymer ?
#
loop_
_entity_poly.entity_id
_entity_poly.type
_entity_poly.pdbx_seq_one_letter_code
_entity_poly.pdbx_strand_id
1 'polypeptide(L)'
;VHVFDLLNHLLGGLTITDSRLIEPGRPDNGGYMTCTSKRGDLCSISTNWNAPANFSLTIDRDGERFELRPLEIATVYRGMEVIEPSQEIPIRRYVPQAVKKIVPPDHEVKFKPGFVDQARALRGLLEGTRSPIAASLTDARVALEFAERMLGLMN
;
A
#
# COMPACT_ATOMS: atom_id res chain seq x y z
N VAL A 1 5.77 -8.83 2.74
CA VAL A 1 6.90 -8.01 3.21
C VAL A 1 6.96 -6.65 2.51
N HIS A 2 7.15 -6.55 1.19
CA HIS A 2 7.28 -5.24 0.50
C HIS A 2 6.17 -4.22 0.79
N VAL A 3 4.91 -4.67 0.82
CA VAL A 3 3.77 -3.81 1.16
C VAL A 3 3.84 -3.31 2.60
N PHE A 4 4.26 -4.15 3.55
CA PHE A 4 4.38 -3.75 4.96
C PHE A 4 5.49 -2.72 5.15
N ASP A 5 6.60 -2.88 4.43
CA ASP A 5 7.69 -1.90 4.39
C ASP A 5 7.18 -0.54 3.86
N LEU A 6 6.45 -0.54 2.74
CA LEU A 6 5.84 0.66 2.18
C LEU A 6 4.86 1.34 3.16
N LEU A 7 3.99 0.56 3.81
CA LEU A 7 3.05 1.09 4.81
C LEU A 7 3.78 1.72 5.99
N ASN A 8 4.83 1.06 6.49
CA ASN A 8 5.67 1.57 7.57
C ASN A 8 6.32 2.91 7.18
N HIS A 9 6.87 2.99 5.97
CA HIS A 9 7.47 4.20 5.41
C HIS A 9 6.45 5.34 5.27
N LEU A 10 5.30 5.09 4.63
CA LEU A 10 4.30 6.12 4.34
C LEU A 10 3.61 6.64 5.60
N LEU A 11 3.35 5.77 6.57
CA LEU A 11 2.54 6.13 7.74
C LEU A 11 3.38 6.55 8.95
N GLY A 12 4.71 6.38 8.88
CA GLY A 12 5.64 6.78 9.94
C GLY A 12 5.65 5.80 11.12
N GLY A 13 5.45 4.52 10.82
CA GLY A 13 5.25 3.47 11.81
C GLY A 13 3.78 3.17 12.08
N LEU A 14 3.48 1.88 12.13
CA LEU A 14 2.18 1.35 12.52
C LEU A 14 2.33 0.46 13.75
N THR A 15 1.39 0.56 14.68
CA THR A 15 1.22 -0.36 15.80
C THR A 15 0.08 -1.30 15.48
N ILE A 16 0.34 -2.60 15.49
CA ILE A 16 -0.69 -3.61 15.26
C ILE A 16 -1.59 -3.66 16.50
N THR A 17 -2.90 -3.49 16.31
CA THR A 17 -3.89 -3.56 17.39
C THR A 17 -4.59 -4.91 17.44
N ASP A 18 -4.85 -5.51 16.28
CA ASP A 18 -5.40 -6.86 16.16
C ASP A 18 -4.92 -7.48 14.86
N SER A 19 -4.69 -8.80 14.86
CA SER A 19 -4.34 -9.54 13.66
C SER A 19 -4.95 -10.93 13.71
N ARG A 20 -5.57 -11.32 12.61
CA ARG A 20 -6.23 -12.61 12.48
C ARG A 20 -5.92 -13.24 11.14
N LEU A 21 -5.26 -14.38 11.20
CA LEU A 21 -5.19 -15.32 10.10
C LEU A 21 -6.57 -15.98 9.91
N ILE A 22 -7.10 -15.96 8.70
CA ILE A 22 -8.42 -16.51 8.37
C ILE A 22 -8.21 -17.79 7.56
N GLU A 23 -8.24 -18.93 8.24
CA GLU A 23 -8.05 -20.27 7.67
C GLU A 23 -9.24 -21.21 7.97
N PRO A 24 -10.38 -21.08 7.26
CA PRO A 24 -11.44 -22.07 7.36
C PRO A 24 -11.03 -23.33 6.57
N GLY A 25 -10.17 -24.15 7.15
CA GLY A 25 -9.84 -25.50 6.66
C GLY A 25 -8.99 -25.56 5.37
N ARG A 26 -8.38 -24.45 4.95
CA ARG A 26 -7.37 -24.40 3.87
C ARG A 26 -6.24 -23.43 4.26
N PRO A 27 -4.97 -23.77 3.95
CA PRO A 27 -3.80 -22.99 4.37
C PRO A 27 -3.58 -21.64 3.67
N ASP A 28 -4.52 -21.15 2.84
CA ASP A 28 -4.24 -20.04 1.91
C ASP A 28 -5.40 -19.05 1.71
N ASN A 29 -6.26 -18.83 2.70
CA ASN A 29 -7.46 -18.01 2.49
C ASN A 29 -7.23 -16.50 2.62
N GLY A 30 -6.59 -16.07 3.69
CA GLY A 30 -6.30 -14.67 3.89
C GLY A 30 -6.05 -14.30 5.33
N GLY A 31 -5.87 -13.01 5.55
CA GLY A 31 -5.69 -12.45 6.88
C GLY A 31 -6.28 -11.05 6.94
N TYR A 32 -6.57 -10.63 8.16
CA TYR A 32 -7.01 -9.29 8.44
C TYR A 32 -6.23 -8.73 9.62
N MET A 33 -5.84 -7.46 9.52
CA MET A 33 -5.11 -6.77 10.57
C MET A 33 -5.66 -5.37 10.73
N THR A 34 -5.79 -4.94 11.98
CA THR A 34 -6.03 -3.55 12.33
C THR A 34 -4.77 -2.98 12.95
N CYS A 35 -4.45 -1.75 12.56
CA CYS A 35 -3.30 -1.03 13.09
C CYS A 35 -3.69 0.41 13.39
N THR A 36 -2.88 1.06 14.22
CA THR A 36 -2.93 2.51 14.44
C THR A 36 -1.60 3.16 14.10
N SER A 37 -1.63 4.36 13.52
CA SER A 37 -0.42 5.17 13.37
C SER A 37 -0.14 5.94 14.66
N LYS A 38 1.08 6.48 14.80
CA LYS A 38 1.43 7.39 15.91
C LYS A 38 0.59 8.67 15.94
N ARG A 39 -0.03 9.05 14.82
CA ARG A 39 -0.92 10.22 14.71
C ARG A 39 -2.39 9.89 15.09
N GLY A 40 -2.69 8.62 15.38
CA GLY A 40 -4.06 8.16 15.64
C GLY A 40 -4.84 7.75 14.38
N ASP A 41 -4.16 7.56 13.25
CA ASP A 41 -4.82 7.10 12.01
C ASP A 41 -5.23 5.62 12.18
N LEU A 42 -6.46 5.28 11.75
CA LEU A 42 -6.90 3.88 11.66
C LEU A 42 -6.40 3.28 10.36
N CYS A 43 -5.76 2.12 10.46
CA CYS A 43 -5.32 1.34 9.31
C CYS A 43 -5.95 -0.06 9.36
N SER A 44 -6.42 -0.52 8.21
CA SER A 44 -6.98 -1.85 8.02
C SER A 44 -6.27 -2.52 6.86
N ILE A 45 -5.76 -3.73 7.08
CA ILE A 45 -5.04 -4.49 6.08
C ILE A 45 -5.77 -5.81 5.88
N SER A 46 -6.22 -6.05 4.65
CA SER A 46 -6.78 -7.33 4.22
C SER A 46 -5.82 -7.97 3.22
N THR A 47 -5.40 -9.20 3.51
CA THR A 47 -4.63 -10.02 2.58
C THR A 47 -5.52 -11.15 2.10
N ASN A 48 -5.77 -11.22 0.80
CA ASN A 48 -6.56 -12.29 0.19
C ASN A 48 -5.63 -13.07 -0.73
N TRP A 49 -5.09 -14.18 -0.23
CA TRP A 49 -4.13 -14.98 -1.00
C TRP A 49 -4.84 -15.66 -2.18
N ASN A 50 -4.12 -15.82 -3.29
CA ASN A 50 -4.61 -16.42 -4.53
C ASN A 50 -5.84 -15.72 -5.18
N ALA A 51 -6.22 -14.53 -4.72
CA ALA A 51 -7.25 -13.73 -5.38
C ALA A 51 -6.71 -13.10 -6.67
N PRO A 52 -7.50 -12.99 -7.76
CA PRO A 52 -7.13 -12.28 -8.98
C PRO A 52 -7.26 -10.75 -8.77
N ALA A 53 -6.54 -10.22 -7.80
CA ALA A 53 -6.60 -8.83 -7.37
C ALA A 53 -5.20 -8.20 -7.35
N ASN A 54 -5.13 -6.94 -7.78
CA ASN A 54 -3.94 -6.12 -7.61
C ASN A 54 -3.83 -5.60 -6.17
N PHE A 55 -2.62 -5.22 -5.79
CA PHE A 55 -2.40 -4.40 -4.60
C PHE A 55 -3.21 -3.10 -4.68
N SER A 56 -3.73 -2.67 -3.54
CA SER A 56 -4.43 -1.40 -3.38
C SER A 56 -4.13 -0.83 -2.01
N LEU A 57 -3.72 0.44 -1.97
CA LEU A 57 -3.67 1.26 -0.76
C LEU A 57 -4.56 2.46 -0.97
N THR A 58 -5.48 2.72 -0.04
CA THR A 58 -6.27 3.95 0.00
C THR A 58 -6.02 4.70 1.30
N ILE A 59 -5.84 6.01 1.22
CA ILE A 59 -5.73 6.91 2.36
C ILE A 59 -6.80 7.99 2.17
N ASP A 60 -7.71 8.10 3.12
CA ASP A 60 -8.82 9.06 3.10
C ASP A 60 -8.59 10.13 4.15
N ARG A 61 -8.71 11.40 3.75
CA ARG A 61 -8.58 12.54 4.67
C ARG A 61 -9.28 13.78 4.12
N ASP A 62 -10.05 14.47 4.95
CA ASP A 62 -10.57 15.81 4.70
C ASP A 62 -11.27 15.98 3.33
N GLY A 63 -12.03 14.98 2.88
CA GLY A 63 -12.74 14.99 1.59
C GLY A 63 -11.89 14.61 0.37
N GLU A 64 -10.65 14.18 0.59
CA GLU A 64 -9.74 13.66 -0.41
C GLU A 64 -9.49 12.17 -0.20
N ARG A 65 -9.29 11.46 -1.31
CA ARG A 65 -8.80 10.08 -1.34
C ARG A 65 -7.52 10.01 -2.14
N PHE A 66 -6.46 9.48 -1.54
CA PHE A 66 -5.30 8.98 -2.26
C PHE A 66 -5.45 7.47 -2.48
N GLU A 67 -5.23 7.00 -3.70
CA GLU A 67 -5.23 5.58 -4.07
C GLU A 67 -3.92 5.23 -4.75
N LEU A 68 -3.28 4.14 -4.33
CA LEU A 68 -2.14 3.52 -5.01
C LEU A 68 -2.57 2.16 -5.54
N ARG A 69 -2.84 2.06 -6.85
CA ARG A 69 -3.34 0.85 -7.52
C ARG A 69 -3.01 0.86 -9.03
N PRO A 70 -2.13 -0.05 -9.53
CA PRO A 70 -1.24 -0.95 -8.79
C PRO A 70 -0.18 -0.15 -8.00
N LEU A 71 0.84 -0.82 -7.44
CA LEU A 71 1.87 -0.18 -6.59
C LEU A 71 2.56 1.03 -7.23
N GLU A 72 2.52 1.14 -8.55
CA GLU A 72 3.24 2.13 -9.34
C GLU A 72 2.39 3.37 -9.69
N ILE A 73 1.06 3.30 -9.58
CA ILE A 73 0.16 4.36 -10.05
C ILE A 73 -0.61 4.93 -8.88
N ALA A 74 -0.38 6.21 -8.59
CA ALA A 74 -1.15 6.92 -7.59
C ALA A 74 -2.20 7.83 -8.23
N THR A 75 -3.42 7.82 -7.70
CA THR A 75 -4.51 8.70 -8.11
C THR A 75 -5.05 9.42 -6.89
N VAL A 76 -5.19 10.75 -6.99
CA VAL A 76 -5.86 11.58 -5.98
C VAL A 76 -7.24 11.91 -6.49
N TYR A 77 -8.24 11.67 -5.66
CA TYR A 77 -9.64 11.98 -5.91
C TYR A 77 -10.13 13.06 -4.94
N ARG A 78 -10.99 13.96 -5.44
CA ARG A 78 -11.66 14.97 -4.62
C ARG A 78 -13.08 15.19 -5.14
N GLY A 79 -14.07 14.97 -4.29
CA GLY A 79 -15.48 15.06 -4.67
C GLY A 79 -15.97 13.89 -5.52
N MET A 80 -17.24 13.97 -5.91
CA MET A 80 -17.96 12.92 -6.64
C MET A 80 -18.66 13.53 -7.85
N GLU A 81 -18.58 12.85 -9.00
CA GLU A 81 -19.39 13.11 -10.17
C GLU A 81 -20.68 12.27 -10.10
N VAL A 82 -21.81 12.92 -10.36
CA VAL A 82 -23.11 12.25 -10.46
C VAL A 82 -23.43 12.03 -11.93
N ILE A 83 -23.50 10.77 -12.34
CA ILE A 83 -23.90 10.40 -13.70
C ILE A 83 -25.34 9.89 -13.62
N GLU A 84 -26.26 10.60 -14.28
CA GLU A 84 -27.66 10.23 -14.34
C GLU A 84 -27.89 8.93 -15.14
N PRO A 85 -28.99 8.20 -14.87
CA PRO A 85 -29.34 6.99 -15.60
C PRO A 85 -29.37 7.20 -17.13
N SER A 86 -28.92 6.20 -17.87
CA SER A 86 -29.05 6.11 -19.33
C SER A 86 -29.84 4.85 -19.74
N GLN A 87 -30.13 4.69 -21.03
CA GLN A 87 -30.74 3.45 -21.54
C GLN A 87 -29.82 2.22 -21.34
N GLU A 88 -28.50 2.41 -21.45
CA GLU A 88 -27.52 1.35 -21.26
C GLU A 88 -27.31 1.02 -19.78
N ILE A 89 -27.28 2.05 -18.92
CA ILE A 89 -27.09 1.90 -17.48
C ILE A 89 -28.24 2.63 -16.76
N PRO A 90 -29.36 1.94 -16.47
CA PRO A 90 -30.59 2.56 -15.97
C PRO A 90 -30.54 2.84 -14.46
N ILE A 91 -29.35 3.18 -13.93
CA ILE A 91 -29.13 3.52 -12.52
C ILE A 91 -28.20 4.73 -12.42
N ARG A 92 -28.45 5.58 -11.42
CA ARG A 92 -27.57 6.72 -11.12
C ARG A 92 -26.24 6.19 -10.57
N ARG A 93 -25.13 6.76 -11.03
CA ARG A 93 -23.78 6.40 -10.58
C ARG A 93 -23.09 7.58 -9.91
N TYR A 94 -22.33 7.28 -8.86
CA TYR A 94 -21.47 8.23 -8.16
C TYR A 94 -20.03 7.81 -8.39
N VAL A 95 -19.27 8.60 -9.13
CA VAL A 95 -17.90 8.28 -9.53
C VAL A 95 -16.93 9.26 -8.85
N PRO A 96 -15.89 8.79 -8.15
CA PRO A 96 -14.87 9.68 -7.60
C PRO A 96 -14.18 10.49 -8.70
N GLN A 97 -14.04 11.80 -8.51
CA GLN A 97 -13.39 12.67 -9.49
C GLN A 97 -11.87 12.63 -9.32
N ALA A 98 -11.15 12.06 -10.28
CA ALA A 98 -9.70 12.02 -10.28
C ALA A 98 -9.14 13.42 -10.60
N VAL A 99 -8.52 14.07 -9.61
CA VAL A 99 -7.95 15.43 -9.75
C VAL A 99 -6.45 15.42 -10.02
N LYS A 100 -5.77 14.32 -9.72
CA LYS A 100 -4.33 14.14 -10.01
C LYS A 100 -4.02 12.67 -10.24
N LYS A 101 -3.16 12.38 -11.21
CA LYS A 101 -2.59 11.06 -11.45
C LYS A 101 -1.08 11.17 -11.49
N ILE A 102 -0.40 10.29 -10.77
CA ILE A 102 1.05 10.19 -10.69
C ILE A 102 1.43 8.82 -11.24
N VAL A 103 2.36 8.82 -12.17
CA VAL A 103 2.89 7.62 -12.83
C VAL A 103 4.41 7.63 -12.75
N PRO A 104 5.07 6.46 -12.86
CA PRO A 104 6.52 6.41 -12.88
C PRO A 104 7.09 7.21 -14.05
N PRO A 105 8.23 7.89 -13.89
CA PRO A 105 8.88 8.61 -14.99
C PRO A 105 9.46 7.64 -16.02
N ASP A 106 9.61 8.08 -17.28
CA ASP A 106 10.02 7.22 -18.41
C ASP A 106 11.31 6.42 -18.16
N HIS A 107 12.30 7.03 -17.49
CA HIS A 107 13.55 6.36 -17.18
C HIS A 107 13.38 5.23 -16.17
N GLU A 108 12.35 5.28 -15.32
CA GLU A 108 11.97 4.19 -14.42
C GLU A 108 11.09 3.16 -15.11
N VAL A 109 10.34 3.51 -16.16
CA VAL A 109 9.53 2.57 -16.95
C VAL A 109 10.40 1.68 -17.82
N LYS A 110 11.54 2.21 -18.31
CA LYS A 110 12.54 1.41 -19.03
C LYS A 110 13.14 0.29 -18.16
N PHE A 111 13.22 0.55 -16.86
CA PHE A 111 13.61 -0.45 -15.87
C PHE A 111 12.36 -0.85 -15.08
N LYS A 112 12.48 -1.67 -14.04
CA LYS A 112 11.36 -1.83 -13.09
C LYS A 112 11.34 -0.59 -12.18
N PRO A 113 10.18 0.07 -11.94
CA PRO A 113 10.12 1.22 -11.04
C PRO A 113 10.80 0.94 -9.69
N GLY A 114 11.56 1.92 -9.20
CA GLY A 114 12.39 1.81 -7.99
C GLY A 114 13.69 1.00 -8.11
N PHE A 115 13.91 0.18 -9.15
CA PHE A 115 15.09 -0.68 -9.24
C PHE A 115 16.39 0.11 -9.39
N VAL A 116 16.40 1.12 -10.26
CA VAL A 116 17.60 1.93 -10.54
C VAL A 116 18.03 2.70 -9.30
N ASP A 117 17.09 3.27 -8.58
CA ASP A 117 17.39 4.07 -7.39
C ASP A 117 17.82 3.21 -6.20
N GLN A 118 17.28 2.00 -6.07
CA GLN A 118 17.79 1.01 -5.13
C GLN A 118 19.25 0.62 -5.44
N ALA A 119 19.58 0.39 -6.71
CA ALA A 119 20.96 0.10 -7.13
C ALA A 119 21.91 1.28 -6.86
N ARG A 120 21.48 2.52 -7.12
CA ARG A 120 22.26 3.73 -6.81
C ARG A 120 22.46 3.89 -5.30
N ALA A 121 21.42 3.65 -4.49
CA ALA A 121 21.51 3.70 -3.04
C ALA A 121 22.49 2.65 -2.49
N LEU A 122 22.47 1.43 -3.05
CA LEU A 122 23.43 0.38 -2.69
C LEU A 122 24.86 0.78 -3.05
N ARG A 123 25.10 1.32 -4.26
CA ARG A 123 26.43 1.81 -4.63
C ARG A 123 26.90 2.92 -3.68
N GLY A 124 26.03 3.88 -3.40
CA GLY A 124 26.34 4.97 -2.45
C GLY A 124 26.76 4.44 -1.08
N LEU A 125 26.08 3.38 -0.59
CA LEU A 125 26.44 2.70 0.66
C LEU A 125 27.86 2.12 0.63
N LEU A 126 28.26 1.49 -0.48
CA LEU A 126 29.62 0.96 -0.66
C LEU A 126 30.68 2.07 -0.72
N GLU A 127 30.29 3.25 -1.22
CA GLU A 127 31.13 4.46 -1.31
C GLU A 127 31.13 5.29 -0.01
N GLY A 128 30.47 4.82 1.05
CA GLY A 128 30.44 5.48 2.36
C GLY A 128 29.37 6.58 2.50
N THR A 129 28.48 6.72 1.53
CA THR A 129 27.32 7.63 1.60
C THR A 129 26.06 6.86 1.97
N ARG A 130 25.05 7.52 2.54
CA ARG A 130 23.77 6.90 2.85
C ARG A 130 22.65 7.66 2.18
N SER A 131 21.78 6.92 1.48
CA SER A 131 20.53 7.48 0.99
C SER A 131 19.56 7.67 2.15
N PRO A 132 18.92 8.85 2.29
CA PRO A 132 17.95 9.11 3.36
C PRO A 132 16.62 8.37 3.15
N ILE A 133 16.38 7.83 1.95
CA ILE A 133 15.12 7.17 1.56
C ILE A 133 15.27 5.66 1.35
N ALA A 134 16.50 5.13 1.40
CA ALA A 134 16.72 3.70 1.24
C ALA A 134 16.31 2.94 2.50
N ALA A 135 15.66 1.79 2.31
CA ALA A 135 15.27 0.91 3.40
C ALA A 135 16.50 0.42 4.18
N SER A 136 16.38 0.39 5.50
CA SER A 136 17.39 -0.11 6.43
C SER A 136 17.08 -1.56 6.87
N LEU A 137 18.04 -2.19 7.56
CA LEU A 137 17.78 -3.49 8.22
C LEU A 137 16.70 -3.38 9.31
N THR A 138 16.55 -2.20 9.92
CA THR A 138 15.48 -1.95 10.90
C THR A 138 14.12 -1.96 10.22
N ASP A 139 14.00 -1.34 9.04
CA ASP A 139 12.74 -1.34 8.26
C ASP A 139 12.39 -2.75 7.80
N ALA A 140 13.39 -3.51 7.31
CA ALA A 140 13.22 -4.90 6.93
C ALA A 140 12.74 -5.78 8.10
N ARG A 141 13.29 -5.59 9.31
CA ARG A 141 12.83 -6.29 10.52
C ARG A 141 11.38 -5.95 10.84
N VAL A 142 11.01 -4.66 10.81
CA VAL A 142 9.62 -4.25 11.08
C VAL A 142 8.66 -4.86 10.06
N ALA A 143 8.99 -4.81 8.77
CA ALA A 143 8.17 -5.42 7.72
C ALA A 143 8.03 -6.95 7.87
N LEU A 144 9.06 -7.62 8.41
CA LEU A 144 9.04 -9.04 8.74
C LEU A 144 8.11 -9.32 9.92
N GLU A 145 8.21 -8.56 11.01
CA GLU A 145 7.34 -8.70 12.19
C GLU A 145 5.86 -8.53 11.81
N PHE A 146 5.54 -7.59 10.93
CA PHE A 146 4.20 -7.44 10.36
C PHE A 146 3.73 -8.70 9.61
N ALA A 147 4.61 -9.31 8.81
CA ALA A 147 4.28 -10.52 8.08
C ALA A 147 4.07 -11.70 9.04
N GLU A 148 4.93 -11.86 10.03
CA GLU A 148 4.84 -12.93 11.04
C GLU A 148 3.56 -12.81 11.88
N ARG A 149 3.19 -11.59 12.29
CA ARG A 149 1.91 -11.29 12.96
C ARG A 149 0.71 -11.63 12.10
N MET A 150 0.74 -11.27 10.81
CA MET A 150 -0.34 -11.62 9.87
C MET A 150 -0.49 -13.15 9.72
N LEU A 151 0.61 -13.88 9.78
CA LEU A 151 0.64 -15.34 9.72
C LEU A 151 0.39 -16.03 11.07
N GLY A 152 0.08 -15.28 12.13
CA GLY A 152 -0.14 -15.86 13.47
C GLY A 152 1.09 -16.52 14.09
N LEU A 153 2.30 -16.18 13.62
CA LEU A 153 3.57 -16.73 14.13
C LEU A 153 4.06 -16.01 15.39
N MET A 154 3.45 -14.87 15.73
CA MET A 154 3.79 -14.06 16.90
C MET A 154 2.52 -13.67 17.66
N ASN A 155 2.50 -13.93 18.97
CA ASN A 155 1.42 -13.54 19.89
C ASN A 155 1.63 -12.15 20.47
#